data_AF-A0A1Y4TVC9-F1
#
_entry.id   AF-A0A1Y4TVC9-F1
#
_cell.length_a   1.000
_cell.length_b   1.000
_cell.length_c   1.000
_cell.angle_alpha   90.00
_cell.angle_beta   90.00
_cell.angle_gamma   90.00
#
_symmetry.space_group_name_H-M   'P 1'
#
loop_
_entity.id
_entity.type
_entity.pdbx_description
1 polymer ?
#
loop_
_entity_poly.entity_id
_entity_poly.type
_entity_poly.pdbx_seq_one_letter_code
_entity_poly.pdbx_strand_id
1 'polypeptide(L)'
;MYLQCTKKMLDKMDIQRIEMLPAGDCNDGAGGFYSWHVNYITVNRRKAIVCMNNLTRYPLVLYRPKAKDITHLEERIKEGIRAAFREEGVPEIVTEEYLRNCGNVIYSKTAGRSLVANLNKTCETVGYYIELMDEESVIQRRISLALGRYIVKFGEEYDYPSERLFRGLCLMKGMPEENWEQILQIENYQLKIKLMLAGYDIWRRILIPSRCTFKQLHRVIQETFGCLIIISMSLLY
;
A
#
# COMPACT_ATOMS: atom_id res chain seq x y z
N MET A 1 -16.91 -4.32 6.33
CA MET A 1 -15.45 -4.46 6.21
C MET A 1 -15.04 -5.32 7.36
N TYR A 2 -14.47 -6.50 7.14
CA TYR A 2 -14.01 -7.30 8.28
C TYR A 2 -12.59 -6.91 8.65
N LEU A 3 -12.39 -6.48 9.89
CA LEU A 3 -11.07 -6.27 10.48
C LEU A 3 -10.76 -7.44 11.43
N GLN A 4 -10.05 -8.43 10.88
CA GLN A 4 -9.71 -9.66 11.59
C GLN A 4 -8.41 -9.44 12.35
N CYS A 5 -8.54 -9.17 13.64
CA CYS A 5 -7.45 -8.69 14.47
C CYS A 5 -6.76 -9.84 15.21
N THR A 6 -5.43 -9.80 15.23
CA THR A 6 -4.65 -10.71 16.09
C THR A 6 -4.91 -10.40 17.56
N LYS A 7 -4.63 -11.35 18.45
CA LYS A 7 -4.69 -11.09 19.91
C LYS A 7 -3.87 -9.87 20.31
N LYS A 8 -2.66 -9.69 19.74
CA LYS A 8 -1.79 -8.53 19.99
C LYS A 8 -2.46 -7.19 19.65
N MET A 9 -3.26 -7.16 18.57
CA MET A 9 -4.00 -5.97 18.19
C MET A 9 -5.20 -5.75 19.10
N LEU A 10 -5.99 -6.80 19.35
CA LEU A 10 -7.15 -6.76 20.22
C LEU A 10 -6.79 -6.28 21.63
N ASP A 11 -5.68 -6.76 22.21
CA ASP A 11 -5.19 -6.35 23.54
C ASP A 11 -4.83 -4.85 23.62
N LYS A 12 -4.78 -4.12 22.49
CA LYS A 12 -4.58 -2.66 22.44
C LYS A 12 -5.87 -1.87 22.25
N MET A 13 -6.94 -2.55 21.89
CA MET A 13 -8.26 -1.97 21.69
C MET A 13 -9.08 -2.11 22.97
N ASP A 14 -10.08 -1.25 23.14
CA ASP A 14 -11.08 -1.42 24.19
C ASP A 14 -12.14 -2.43 23.75
N ILE A 15 -11.77 -3.72 23.75
CA ILE A 15 -12.59 -4.82 23.21
C ILE A 15 -13.97 -4.89 23.90
N GLN A 16 -14.09 -4.42 25.15
CA GLN A 16 -15.35 -4.43 25.89
C GLN A 16 -16.45 -3.57 25.23
N ARG A 17 -16.06 -2.62 24.38
CA ARG A 17 -16.97 -1.74 23.65
C ARG A 17 -17.18 -2.15 22.19
N ILE A 18 -16.60 -3.28 21.78
CA ILE A 18 -16.57 -3.71 20.38
C ILE A 18 -17.35 -5.02 20.26
N GLU A 19 -18.44 -4.99 19.50
CA GLU A 19 -19.11 -6.20 19.08
C GLU A 19 -18.21 -6.97 18.10
N MET A 20 -17.90 -8.21 18.45
CA MET A 20 -17.05 -9.07 17.63
C MET A 20 -17.85 -10.23 17.05
N LEU A 21 -17.70 -10.43 15.75
CA LEU A 21 -18.23 -11.59 15.06
C LEU A 21 -17.26 -12.79 15.24
N PRO A 22 -17.77 -14.03 15.38
CA PRO A 22 -16.92 -15.21 15.30
C PRO A 22 -16.16 -15.26 13.97
N ALA A 23 -14.91 -15.73 14.04
CA ALA A 23 -14.02 -15.65 12.89
C ALA A 23 -14.47 -16.54 11.70
N GLY A 24 -15.22 -17.61 11.97
CA GLY A 24 -15.81 -18.49 10.96
C GLY A 24 -17.01 -17.87 10.22
N ASP A 25 -17.64 -16.86 10.82
CA ASP A 25 -18.83 -16.21 10.26
C ASP A 25 -18.47 -14.97 9.42
N CYS A 26 -17.17 -14.65 9.33
CA CYS A 26 -16.67 -13.55 8.52
C CYS A 26 -16.69 -13.94 7.04
N ASN A 27 -17.72 -13.48 6.33
CA ASN A 27 -17.85 -13.65 4.89
C ASN A 27 -18.21 -12.32 4.23
N ASP A 28 -17.30 -11.75 3.46
CA ASP A 28 -17.52 -10.50 2.72
C ASP A 28 -18.17 -10.67 1.35
N GLY A 29 -18.52 -11.90 0.97
CA GLY A 29 -19.07 -12.22 -0.34
C GLY A 29 -18.10 -12.02 -1.52
N ALA A 30 -16.83 -11.72 -1.23
CA ALA A 30 -15.82 -11.36 -2.24
C ALA A 30 -14.48 -12.07 -1.99
N GLY A 31 -14.51 -13.25 -1.38
CA GLY A 31 -13.32 -14.09 -1.16
C GLY A 31 -12.26 -13.44 -0.26
N GLY A 32 -12.61 -12.46 0.56
CA GLY A 32 -11.68 -11.71 1.39
C GLY A 32 -11.22 -10.37 0.79
N PHE A 33 -11.74 -9.94 -0.37
CA PHE A 33 -11.33 -8.67 -0.97
C PHE A 33 -11.67 -7.44 -0.11
N TYR A 34 -12.74 -7.50 0.67
CA TYR A 34 -13.18 -6.45 1.59
C TYR A 34 -12.83 -6.75 3.06
N SER A 35 -11.94 -7.71 3.28
CA SER A 35 -11.52 -8.20 4.59
C SER A 35 -10.02 -8.03 4.76
N TRP A 36 -9.62 -7.63 5.97
CA TRP A 36 -8.25 -7.31 6.30
C TRP A 36 -7.82 -7.99 7.59
N HIS A 37 -6.69 -8.67 7.54
CA HIS A 37 -6.00 -9.15 8.73
C HIS A 37 -5.15 -8.03 9.32
N VAL A 38 -5.23 -7.83 10.64
CA VAL A 38 -4.58 -6.71 11.33
C VAL A 38 -3.70 -7.20 12.47
N ASN A 39 -2.44 -6.79 12.48
CA ASN A 39 -1.46 -7.12 13.51
C ASN A 39 -0.86 -5.86 14.14
N TYR A 40 -0.56 -5.95 15.44
CA TYR A 40 0.18 -4.93 16.18
C TYR A 40 1.56 -5.46 16.53
N ILE A 41 2.58 -4.85 15.94
CA ILE A 41 3.97 -5.31 16.02
C ILE A 41 4.89 -4.23 16.56
N THR A 42 6.12 -4.63 16.89
CA THR A 42 7.21 -3.71 17.21
C THR A 42 8.27 -3.84 16.13
N VAL A 43 8.56 -2.76 15.45
CA VAL A 43 9.58 -2.65 14.40
C VAL A 43 10.56 -1.56 14.82
N ASN A 44 11.85 -1.89 14.90
CA ASN A 44 12.90 -0.99 15.39
C ASN A 44 12.58 -0.28 16.72
N ARG A 45 12.14 -1.03 17.74
CA ARG A 45 11.71 -0.50 19.05
C ARG A 45 10.51 0.47 19.00
N ARG A 46 9.91 0.69 17.83
CA ARG A 46 8.69 1.50 17.63
C ARG A 46 7.51 0.60 17.31
N LYS A 47 6.30 1.08 17.56
CA LYS A 47 5.07 0.33 17.32
C LYS A 47 4.59 0.55 15.90
N ALA A 48 4.01 -0.48 15.30
CA ALA A 48 3.37 -0.41 14.00
C ALA A 48 2.11 -1.28 13.99
N ILE A 49 1.09 -0.82 13.26
CA ILE A 49 -0.05 -1.64 12.86
C ILE A 49 0.17 -2.03 11.41
N VAL A 50 0.13 -3.33 11.13
CA VAL A 50 0.23 -3.87 9.78
C VAL A 50 -1.10 -4.51 9.43
N CYS A 51 -1.73 -4.02 8.38
CA CYS A 51 -2.92 -4.63 7.81
C CYS A 51 -2.54 -5.33 6.51
N MET A 52 -3.20 -6.44 6.21
CA MET A 52 -3.00 -7.20 4.98
C MET A 52 -4.36 -7.60 4.43
N ASN A 53 -4.62 -7.30 3.15
CA ASN A 53 -5.85 -7.70 2.48
C ASN A 53 -5.92 -9.25 2.37
N ASN A 54 -7.09 -9.82 2.65
CA ASN A 54 -7.26 -11.26 2.74
C ASN A 54 -7.33 -11.97 1.38
N LEU A 55 -7.62 -11.25 0.30
CA LEU A 55 -7.55 -11.80 -1.05
C LEU A 55 -6.19 -11.51 -1.68
N THR A 56 -5.78 -10.24 -1.67
CA THR A 56 -4.68 -9.75 -2.51
C THR A 56 -3.34 -9.72 -1.79
N ARG A 57 -3.32 -9.94 -0.46
CA ARG A 57 -2.15 -9.74 0.40
C ARG A 57 -1.62 -8.30 0.41
N TYR A 58 -2.35 -7.35 -0.19
CA TYR A 58 -1.91 -5.97 -0.26
C TYR A 58 -1.69 -5.40 1.15
N PRO A 59 -0.52 -4.82 1.44
CA PRO A 59 -0.16 -4.40 2.78
C PRO A 59 -0.44 -2.91 3.05
N LEU A 60 -0.97 -2.62 4.24
CA LEU A 60 -1.05 -1.27 4.80
C LEU A 60 -0.22 -1.19 6.07
N VAL A 61 0.55 -0.11 6.21
CA VAL A 61 1.41 0.09 7.37
C VAL A 61 1.09 1.44 8.02
N LEU A 62 0.73 1.38 9.30
CA LEU A 62 0.57 2.55 10.15
C LEU A 62 1.72 2.53 11.17
N TYR A 63 2.63 3.49 11.08
CA TYR A 63 3.83 3.57 11.88
C TYR A 63 3.68 4.58 13.03
N ARG A 64 4.21 4.21 14.21
CA ARG A 64 4.13 4.99 15.46
C ARG A 64 2.71 5.51 15.75
N PRO A 65 1.67 4.66 15.66
CA PRO A 65 0.31 5.10 15.96
C PRO A 65 0.24 5.59 17.42
N LYS A 66 -0.43 6.72 17.63
CA LYS A 66 -0.75 7.25 18.95
C LYS A 66 -2.02 6.58 19.48
N ALA A 67 -2.32 6.77 20.76
CA ALA A 67 -3.53 6.21 21.38
C ALA A 67 -4.80 6.59 20.60
N LYS A 68 -4.90 7.85 20.14
CA LYS A 68 -6.02 8.33 19.32
C LYS A 68 -6.17 7.57 17.99
N ASP A 69 -5.07 7.13 17.39
CA ASP A 69 -5.09 6.40 16.13
C ASP A 69 -5.58 4.95 16.36
N ILE A 70 -5.32 4.38 17.53
CA ILE A 70 -5.85 3.07 17.93
C ILE A 70 -7.34 3.17 18.27
N THR A 71 -7.77 4.24 18.96
CA THR A 71 -9.19 4.48 19.26
C THR A 71 -10.02 4.66 17.99
N HIS A 72 -9.48 5.33 16.97
CA HIS A 72 -10.14 5.58 15.68
C HIS A 72 -9.58 4.65 14.58
N LEU A 73 -9.27 3.39 14.92
CA LEU A 73 -8.58 2.46 14.03
C LEU A 73 -9.29 2.29 12.68
N GLU A 74 -10.62 2.17 12.68
CA GLU A 74 -11.43 2.05 11.47
C GLU A 74 -11.16 3.22 10.50
N GLU A 75 -11.23 4.44 11.01
CA GLU A 75 -11.00 5.66 10.22
C GLU A 75 -9.57 5.68 9.68
N ARG A 76 -8.58 5.36 10.53
CA ARG A 76 -7.17 5.32 10.15
C ARG A 76 -6.88 4.28 9.08
N ILE A 77 -7.53 3.12 9.12
CA ILE A 77 -7.38 2.09 8.07
C ILE A 77 -8.03 2.55 6.77
N LYS A 78 -9.22 3.16 6.82
CA LYS A 78 -9.88 3.73 5.63
C LYS A 78 -9.05 4.86 5.00
N GLU A 79 -8.50 5.76 5.82
CA GLU A 79 -7.52 6.78 5.39
C GLU A 79 -6.27 6.14 4.77
N GLY A 80 -5.77 5.06 5.38
CA GLY A 80 -4.63 4.28 4.88
C GLY A 80 -4.90 3.65 3.51
N ILE A 81 -6.08 3.05 3.31
CA ILE A 81 -6.52 2.53 2.01
C ILE A 81 -6.53 3.64 0.98
N ARG A 82 -7.16 4.78 1.27
CA ARG A 82 -7.19 5.93 0.35
C ARG A 82 -5.80 6.41 -0.05
N ALA A 83 -4.92 6.58 0.94
CA ALA A 83 -3.58 7.06 0.70
C ALA A 83 -2.74 6.06 -0.13
N ALA A 84 -2.85 4.76 0.17
CA ALA A 84 -2.11 3.73 -0.55
C ALA A 84 -2.66 3.52 -1.97
N PHE A 85 -3.99 3.47 -2.15
CA PHE A 85 -4.62 3.30 -3.46
C PHE A 85 -4.33 4.50 -4.37
N ARG A 86 -4.41 5.73 -3.82
CA ARG A 86 -3.97 6.93 -4.54
C ARG A 86 -2.49 6.86 -4.91
N GLU A 87 -1.63 6.37 -4.01
CA GLU A 87 -0.21 6.18 -4.30
C GLU A 87 0.02 5.15 -5.41
N GLU A 88 -0.82 4.12 -5.51
CA GLU A 88 -0.82 3.15 -6.61
C GLU A 88 -1.25 3.75 -7.95
N GLY A 89 -2.01 4.86 -7.93
CA GLY A 89 -2.61 5.49 -9.10
C GLY A 89 -4.08 5.12 -9.28
N VAL A 90 -4.73 4.54 -8.28
CA VAL A 90 -6.16 4.23 -8.32
C VAL A 90 -6.97 5.53 -8.14
N PRO A 91 -7.93 5.82 -9.03
CA PRO A 91 -8.80 6.98 -8.94
C PRO A 91 -9.58 7.00 -7.63
N GLU A 92 -9.85 8.21 -7.14
CA GLU A 92 -10.63 8.41 -5.92
C GLU A 92 -12.03 7.82 -6.05
N ILE A 93 -12.68 7.95 -7.21
CA ILE A 93 -14.01 7.37 -7.46
C ILE A 93 -14.02 5.84 -7.29
N VAL A 94 -12.99 5.14 -7.78
CA VAL A 94 -12.85 3.68 -7.64
C VAL A 94 -12.55 3.31 -6.19
N THR A 95 -11.73 4.12 -5.50
CA THR A 95 -11.39 3.92 -4.09
C THR A 95 -12.61 4.08 -3.16
N GLU A 96 -13.42 5.11 -3.37
CA GLU A 96 -14.63 5.32 -2.56
C GLU A 96 -15.71 4.28 -2.88
N GLU A 97 -15.78 3.78 -4.10
CA GLU A 97 -16.63 2.64 -4.46
C GLU A 97 -16.19 1.36 -3.73
N TYR A 98 -14.87 1.07 -3.69
CA TYR A 98 -14.31 -0.03 -2.89
C TYR A 98 -14.68 0.10 -1.41
N LEU A 99 -14.52 1.28 -0.82
CA LEU A 99 -14.85 1.53 0.60
C LEU A 99 -16.35 1.47 0.87
N ARG A 100 -17.19 1.85 -0.09
CA ARG A 100 -18.65 1.70 -0.01
C ARG A 100 -19.06 0.23 -0.02
N ASN A 101 -18.49 -0.56 -0.91
CA ASN A 101 -18.71 -2.01 -0.98
C ASN A 101 -18.19 -2.74 0.26
N CYS A 102 -17.13 -2.22 0.87
CA CYS A 102 -16.68 -2.69 2.17
C CYS A 102 -17.77 -2.52 3.24
N GLY A 103 -18.54 -1.43 3.25
CA GLY A 103 -19.55 -1.15 4.27
C GLY A 103 -18.97 -0.88 5.67
N ASN A 104 -19.81 -1.03 6.71
CA ASN A 104 -19.43 -0.78 8.11
C ASN A 104 -18.36 -1.77 8.59
N VAL A 105 -17.46 -1.34 9.48
CA VAL A 105 -16.46 -2.24 10.06
C VAL A 105 -17.10 -3.20 11.05
N ILE A 106 -16.73 -4.47 10.93
CA ILE A 106 -17.06 -5.54 11.87
C ILE A 106 -15.75 -6.18 12.29
N TYR A 107 -15.53 -6.30 13.60
CA TYR A 107 -14.31 -6.89 14.14
C TYR A 107 -14.48 -8.39 14.35
N SER A 108 -13.38 -9.12 14.18
CA SER A 108 -13.29 -10.52 14.57
C SER A 108 -11.86 -10.89 14.92
N LYS A 109 -11.66 -12.12 15.41
CA LYS A 109 -10.32 -12.68 15.54
C LYS A 109 -9.81 -13.10 14.16
N THR A 110 -8.49 -13.09 13.97
CA THR A 110 -7.87 -13.70 12.77
C THR A 110 -8.31 -15.15 12.59
N ALA A 111 -8.55 -15.54 11.33
CA ALA A 111 -8.88 -16.92 10.95
C ALA A 111 -8.01 -17.38 9.77
N GLY A 112 -7.89 -18.70 9.61
CA GLY A 112 -7.11 -19.31 8.55
C GLY A 112 -5.61 -19.28 8.83
N ARG A 113 -5.03 -20.45 9.13
CA ARG A 113 -3.59 -20.56 9.45
C ARG A 113 -2.69 -20.00 8.34
N SER A 114 -3.07 -20.19 7.07
CA SER A 114 -2.35 -19.65 5.92
C SER A 114 -2.39 -18.12 5.86
N LEU A 115 -3.53 -17.48 6.15
CA LEU A 115 -3.64 -16.02 6.20
C LEU A 115 -2.81 -15.43 7.33
N VAL A 116 -2.83 -16.05 8.51
CA VAL A 116 -2.01 -15.64 9.64
C VAL A 116 -0.52 -15.79 9.34
N ALA A 117 -0.11 -16.88 8.69
CA ALA A 117 1.28 -17.08 8.27
C ALA A 117 1.72 -16.00 7.26
N ASN A 118 0.88 -15.68 6.27
CA ASN A 118 1.13 -14.61 5.31
C ASN A 118 1.22 -13.24 5.99
N LEU A 119 0.32 -12.93 6.93
CA LEU A 119 0.36 -11.69 7.71
C LEU A 119 1.68 -11.56 8.48
N ASN A 120 2.13 -12.64 9.12
CA ASN A 120 3.41 -12.66 9.82
C ASN A 120 4.58 -12.45 8.85
N LYS A 121 4.54 -13.06 7.65
CA LYS A 121 5.56 -12.82 6.63
C LYS A 121 5.58 -11.36 6.17
N THR A 122 4.41 -10.75 5.96
CA THR A 122 4.31 -9.31 5.68
C THR A 122 4.91 -8.48 6.81
N CYS A 123 4.64 -8.83 8.06
CA CYS A 123 5.23 -8.15 9.22
C CYS A 123 6.76 -8.26 9.27
N GLU A 124 7.33 -9.41 8.93
CA GLU A 124 8.79 -9.57 8.77
C GLU A 124 9.32 -8.67 7.65
N THR A 125 8.67 -8.67 6.49
CA THR A 125 9.10 -7.89 5.33
C THR A 125 9.08 -6.39 5.63
N VAL A 126 8.08 -5.89 6.37
CA VAL A 126 8.03 -4.50 6.86
C VAL A 126 9.31 -4.13 7.62
N GLY A 127 9.91 -5.07 8.35
CA GLY A 127 11.17 -4.89 9.06
C GLY A 127 12.36 -4.56 8.15
N TYR A 128 12.33 -4.91 6.86
CA TYR A 128 13.40 -4.53 5.93
C TYR A 128 13.30 -3.09 5.43
N TYR A 129 12.15 -2.43 5.63
CA TYR A 129 11.88 -1.08 5.13
C TYR A 129 11.98 0.00 6.21
N ILE A 130 12.55 -0.32 7.38
CA ILE A 130 12.64 0.58 8.54
C ILE A 130 13.27 1.93 8.19
N GLU A 131 14.38 1.92 7.46
CA GLU A 131 15.13 3.13 7.11
C GLU A 131 14.38 4.01 6.11
N LEU A 132 13.32 3.48 5.48
CA LEU A 132 12.49 4.18 4.52
C LEU A 132 11.16 4.67 5.12
N MET A 133 10.92 4.39 6.41
CA MET A 133 9.72 4.85 7.10
C MET A 133 9.79 6.36 7.33
N ASP A 134 8.67 7.03 7.05
CA ASP A 134 8.47 8.43 7.35
C ASP A 134 8.12 8.59 8.84
N GLU A 135 8.99 9.23 9.63
CA GLU A 135 8.74 9.43 11.06
C GLU A 135 7.65 10.48 11.36
N GLU A 136 7.32 11.33 10.39
CA GLU A 136 6.35 12.42 10.54
C GLU A 136 4.93 12.00 10.18
N SER A 137 4.78 10.96 9.36
CA SER A 137 3.49 10.38 8.97
C SER A 137 3.15 9.12 9.74
N VAL A 138 1.89 8.98 10.17
CA VAL A 138 1.40 7.68 10.66
C VAL A 138 1.18 6.72 9.50
N ILE A 139 0.57 7.19 8.41
CA ILE A 139 0.24 6.36 7.24
C ILE A 139 1.43 6.28 6.31
N GLN A 140 1.98 5.08 6.15
CA GLN A 140 3.20 4.83 5.39
C GLN A 140 2.89 4.43 3.93
N ARG A 141 2.23 5.32 3.17
CA ARG A 141 1.77 5.03 1.79
C ARG A 141 2.86 4.48 0.86
N ARG A 142 4.10 5.00 0.97
CA ARG A 142 5.24 4.56 0.15
C ARG A 142 5.79 3.20 0.55
N ILE A 143 5.68 2.85 1.83
CA ILE A 143 6.02 1.50 2.31
C ILE A 143 4.97 0.50 1.81
N SER A 144 3.69 0.84 1.89
CA SER A 144 2.60 0.05 1.30
C SER A 144 2.81 -0.20 -0.19
N LEU A 145 3.14 0.85 -0.95
CA LEU A 145 3.49 0.77 -2.36
C LEU A 145 4.66 -0.17 -2.63
N ALA A 146 5.76 -0.04 -1.86
CA ALA A 146 6.95 -0.85 -2.05
C ALA A 146 6.69 -2.34 -1.74
N LEU A 147 5.97 -2.60 -0.65
CA LEU A 147 5.58 -3.95 -0.26
C LEU A 147 4.52 -4.55 -1.20
N GLY A 148 3.66 -3.73 -1.80
CA GLY A 148 2.72 -4.15 -2.84
C GLY A 148 3.41 -4.68 -4.11
N ARG A 149 4.63 -4.23 -4.37
CA ARG A 149 5.50 -4.67 -5.47
C ARG A 149 6.49 -5.77 -5.07
N TYR A 150 6.38 -6.30 -3.85
CA TYR A 150 7.18 -7.44 -3.42
C TYR A 150 6.45 -8.74 -3.76
N ILE A 151 7.13 -9.65 -4.47
CA ILE A 151 6.54 -10.92 -4.89
C ILE A 151 6.21 -11.80 -3.68
N VAL A 152 4.99 -12.34 -3.62
CA VAL A 152 4.55 -13.22 -2.52
C VAL A 152 3.87 -14.47 -3.05
N LYS A 153 3.84 -15.52 -2.22
CA LYS A 153 3.23 -16.82 -2.56
C LYS A 153 1.71 -16.80 -2.35
N PHE A 154 0.96 -17.29 -3.33
CA PHE A 154 -0.49 -17.49 -3.32
C PHE A 154 -0.83 -18.93 -3.71
N GLY A 155 -1.08 -19.81 -2.73
CA GLY A 155 -1.23 -21.23 -3.04
C GLY A 155 0.09 -21.76 -3.59
N GLU A 156 0.12 -22.26 -4.81
CA GLU A 156 1.36 -22.72 -5.49
C GLU A 156 2.01 -21.66 -6.41
N GLU A 157 1.36 -20.52 -6.59
CA GLU A 157 1.82 -19.46 -7.48
C GLU A 157 2.54 -18.35 -6.73
N TYR A 158 3.29 -17.54 -7.46
CA TYR A 158 3.89 -16.30 -6.96
C TYR A 158 3.35 -15.14 -7.78
N ASP A 159 2.97 -14.06 -7.10
CA ASP A 159 2.35 -12.90 -7.74
C ASP A 159 2.64 -11.63 -6.93
N TYR A 160 2.35 -10.47 -7.52
CA TYR A 160 2.49 -9.18 -6.85
C TYR A 160 1.17 -8.77 -6.18
N PRO A 161 1.17 -8.41 -4.88
CA PRO A 161 -0.04 -7.92 -4.22
C PRO A 161 -0.70 -6.72 -4.90
N SER A 162 0.08 -5.82 -5.51
CA SER A 162 -0.45 -4.68 -6.27
C SER A 162 -1.19 -5.12 -7.53
N GLU A 163 -0.68 -6.11 -8.26
CA GLU A 163 -1.36 -6.64 -9.45
C GLU A 163 -2.67 -7.32 -9.07
N ARG A 164 -2.65 -8.16 -8.02
CA ARG A 164 -3.88 -8.77 -7.51
C ARG A 164 -4.88 -7.75 -6.98
N LEU A 165 -4.41 -6.64 -6.41
CA LEU A 165 -5.27 -5.51 -6.07
C LEU A 165 -5.96 -4.95 -7.32
N PHE A 166 -5.21 -4.66 -8.39
CA PHE A 166 -5.82 -4.10 -9.59
C PHE A 166 -6.78 -5.07 -10.28
N ARG A 167 -6.44 -6.35 -10.36
CA ARG A 167 -7.36 -7.40 -10.86
C ARG A 167 -8.63 -7.48 -10.02
N GLY A 168 -8.52 -7.41 -8.70
CA GLY A 168 -9.68 -7.34 -7.79
C GLY A 168 -10.55 -6.09 -8.00
N LEU A 169 -9.92 -4.94 -8.27
CA LEU A 169 -10.65 -3.72 -8.63
C LEU A 169 -11.34 -3.83 -10.00
N CYS A 170 -10.72 -4.50 -11.00
CA CYS A 170 -11.38 -4.79 -12.28
C CYS A 170 -12.64 -5.64 -12.08
N LEU A 171 -12.54 -6.73 -11.31
CA LEU A 171 -13.67 -7.60 -11.00
C LEU A 171 -14.80 -6.83 -10.31
N MET A 172 -14.47 -5.97 -9.36
CA MET A 172 -15.44 -5.08 -8.70
C MET A 172 -16.17 -4.18 -9.70
N LYS A 173 -15.47 -3.66 -10.71
CA LYS A 173 -16.02 -2.79 -11.75
C LYS A 173 -16.74 -3.56 -12.88
N GLY A 174 -16.77 -4.89 -12.83
CA GLY A 174 -17.29 -5.72 -13.93
C GLY A 174 -16.43 -5.64 -15.19
N MET A 175 -15.14 -5.34 -15.05
CA MET A 175 -14.17 -5.25 -16.13
C MET A 175 -13.31 -6.51 -16.21
N PRO A 176 -12.81 -6.90 -17.40
CA PRO A 176 -11.80 -7.95 -17.51
C PRO A 176 -10.52 -7.61 -16.72
N GLU A 177 -9.95 -8.59 -16.02
CA GLU A 177 -8.73 -8.41 -15.22
C GLU A 177 -7.53 -7.91 -16.03
N GLU A 178 -7.47 -8.28 -17.31
CA GLU A 178 -6.44 -7.87 -18.28
C GLU A 178 -6.42 -6.35 -18.50
N ASN A 179 -7.54 -5.66 -18.24
CA ASN A 179 -7.70 -4.22 -18.46
C ASN A 179 -7.32 -3.38 -17.22
N TRP A 180 -6.57 -3.95 -16.28
CA TRP A 180 -6.23 -3.28 -15.02
C TRP A 180 -5.50 -1.95 -15.19
N GLU A 181 -4.73 -1.79 -16.27
CA GLU A 181 -4.07 -0.52 -16.60
C GLU A 181 -5.07 0.62 -16.83
N GLN A 182 -6.28 0.32 -17.29
CA GLN A 182 -7.35 1.31 -17.52
C GLN A 182 -7.93 1.85 -16.22
N ILE A 183 -7.74 1.15 -15.10
CA ILE A 183 -8.11 1.67 -13.78
C ILE A 183 -7.16 2.79 -13.37
N LEU A 184 -5.90 2.77 -13.80
CA LEU A 184 -4.91 3.71 -13.30
C LEU A 184 -5.09 5.10 -13.91
N GLN A 185 -5.10 6.10 -13.03
CA GLN A 185 -5.04 7.51 -13.39
C GLN A 185 -3.83 8.14 -12.71
N ILE A 186 -2.76 8.29 -13.47
CA ILE A 186 -1.48 8.83 -12.98
C ILE A 186 -1.21 10.12 -13.74
N GLU A 187 -1.14 11.22 -13.01
CA GLU A 187 -0.66 12.49 -13.57
C GLU A 187 0.81 12.35 -13.98
N ASN A 188 1.20 12.99 -15.09
CA ASN A 188 2.57 12.98 -15.56
C ASN A 188 3.12 14.41 -15.60
N TYR A 189 4.35 14.59 -15.12
CA TYR A 189 5.11 15.81 -15.34
C TYR A 189 5.92 15.68 -16.63
N GLN A 190 5.86 16.71 -17.46
CA GLN A 190 6.75 16.86 -18.60
C GLN A 190 7.97 17.67 -18.18
N LEU A 191 9.13 17.01 -18.08
CA LEU A 191 10.39 17.65 -17.72
C LEU A 191 11.26 17.88 -18.95
N LYS A 192 11.83 19.08 -19.07
CA LYS A 192 12.95 19.35 -19.98
C LYS A 192 14.24 19.29 -19.16
N ILE A 193 15.12 18.36 -19.49
CA ILE A 193 16.38 18.13 -18.79
C ILE A 193 17.51 18.48 -19.74
N LYS A 194 18.41 19.37 -19.32
CA LYS A 194 19.56 19.82 -20.09
C LYS A 194 20.84 19.46 -19.36
N LEU A 195 21.79 18.83 -20.05
CA LEU A 195 23.12 18.58 -19.52
C LEU A 195 23.98 19.83 -19.73
N MET A 196 24.64 20.27 -18.66
CA MET A 196 25.54 21.42 -18.69
C MET A 196 26.95 20.95 -19.07
N LEU A 197 27.18 20.76 -20.37
CA LEU A 197 28.47 20.37 -20.94
C LEU A 197 29.01 21.50 -21.83
N ALA A 198 30.25 21.94 -21.58
CA ALA A 198 30.84 23.05 -22.32
C ALA A 198 30.91 22.74 -23.83
N GLY A 199 30.35 23.63 -24.65
CA GLY A 199 30.35 23.50 -26.11
C GLY A 199 29.27 22.57 -26.69
N TYR A 200 28.41 21.96 -25.86
CA TYR A 200 27.37 21.03 -26.31
C TYR A 200 25.98 21.44 -25.79
N ASP A 201 24.97 21.47 -26.69
CA ASP A 201 23.57 21.68 -26.32
C ASP A 201 22.80 20.35 -26.32
N ILE A 202 22.93 19.60 -25.23
CA ILE A 202 22.31 18.28 -25.08
C ILE A 202 21.14 18.39 -24.10
N TRP A 203 19.93 18.17 -24.60
CA TRP A 203 18.72 18.12 -23.78
C TRP A 203 17.77 17.01 -24.21
N ARG A 204 16.89 16.61 -23.29
CA ARG A 204 15.82 15.63 -23.50
C ARG A 204 14.54 16.12 -22.84
N ARG A 205 13.41 15.73 -23.40
CA ARG A 205 12.09 15.94 -22.80
C ARG A 205 11.55 14.58 -22.42
N ILE A 206 11.21 14.40 -21.15
CA ILE A 206 10.70 13.15 -20.61
C ILE A 206 9.34 13.39 -19.95
N LEU A 207 8.45 12.42 -20.08
CA LEU A 207 7.24 12.34 -19.26
C LEU A 207 7.55 11.40 -18.09
N ILE A 208 7.35 11.88 -16.87
CA ILE A 208 7.50 11.07 -15.67
C ILE A 208 6.18 11.07 -14.89
N PRO A 209 5.83 9.97 -14.23
CA PRO A 209 4.74 9.98 -13.26
C PRO A 209 4.96 11.06 -12.20
N SER A 210 3.90 11.76 -11.78
CA SER A 210 3.97 12.79 -10.74
C SER A 210 4.45 12.25 -9.39
N ARG A 211 4.20 10.95 -9.16
CA ARG A 211 4.68 10.17 -8.00
C ARG A 211 6.11 9.64 -8.13
N CYS A 212 6.83 9.98 -9.19
CA CYS A 212 8.21 9.53 -9.40
C CYS A 212 9.12 10.01 -8.25
N THR A 213 9.82 9.08 -7.60
CA THR A 213 10.83 9.42 -6.59
C THR A 213 12.08 9.98 -7.25
N PHE A 214 12.90 10.75 -6.51
CA PHE A 214 14.18 11.25 -7.04
C PHE A 214 15.10 10.11 -7.53
N LYS A 215 15.09 8.95 -6.86
CA LYS A 215 15.84 7.77 -7.29
C LYS A 215 15.34 7.20 -8.63
N GLN A 216 14.03 7.17 -8.84
CA GLN A 216 13.44 6.75 -10.12
C GLN A 216 13.72 7.79 -11.21
N LEU A 217 13.57 9.08 -10.91
CA LEU A 217 13.91 10.16 -11.83
C LEU A 217 15.38 10.07 -12.22
N HIS A 218 16.27 9.87 -11.26
CA HIS A 218 17.70 9.69 -11.50
C HIS A 218 17.97 8.53 -12.47
N ARG A 219 17.33 7.35 -12.27
CA ARG A 219 17.45 6.22 -13.21
C ARG A 219 16.93 6.57 -14.60
N VAL A 220 15.75 7.19 -14.70
CA VAL A 220 15.20 7.62 -15.99
C VAL A 220 16.15 8.58 -16.69
N ILE A 221 16.77 9.52 -15.97
CA ILE A 221 17.77 10.42 -16.56
C ILE A 221 19.00 9.64 -17.01
N GLN A 222 19.53 8.72 -16.20
CA GLN A 222 20.67 7.89 -16.57
C GLN A 222 20.40 7.07 -17.84
N GLU A 223 19.23 6.43 -17.93
CA GLU A 223 18.79 5.67 -19.11
C GLU A 223 18.60 6.58 -20.34
N THR A 224 17.95 7.74 -20.17
CA THR A 224 17.65 8.66 -21.29
C THR A 224 18.93 9.27 -21.90
N PHE A 225 19.97 9.50 -21.10
CA PHE A 225 21.23 10.10 -21.53
C PHE A 225 22.39 9.09 -21.67
N GLY A 226 22.15 7.80 -21.42
CA GLY A 226 23.16 6.74 -21.55
C GLY A 226 24.37 6.90 -20.62
N CYS A 227 24.18 7.53 -19.45
CA CYS A 227 25.28 7.89 -18.54
C CYS A 227 25.16 7.22 -17.16
N LEU A 228 26.27 6.72 -16.63
CA LEU A 228 26.45 6.25 -15.23
C LEU A 228 26.78 7.40 -14.25
N ILE A 229 26.37 8.64 -14.54
CA ILE A 229 26.87 9.84 -13.85
C ILE A 229 25.92 10.29 -12.72
N ILE A 230 26.51 10.67 -11.58
CA ILE A 230 25.88 11.35 -10.45
C ILE A 230 25.47 12.77 -10.89
N ILE A 231 24.18 13.05 -10.93
CA ILE A 231 23.66 14.37 -11.34
C ILE A 231 23.37 15.18 -10.08
N SER A 232 24.09 16.28 -9.85
CA SER A 232 23.67 17.28 -8.88
C SER A 232 22.48 18.05 -9.46
N MET A 233 21.27 17.80 -8.94
CA MET A 233 20.11 18.60 -9.30
C MET A 233 20.05 19.83 -8.38
N SER A 234 20.39 21.00 -8.91
CA SER A 234 20.04 22.29 -8.29
C SER A 234 18.62 22.64 -8.71
N LEU A 235 17.67 22.57 -7.78
CA LEU A 235 16.34 23.17 -7.95
C LEU A 235 16.50 24.69 -7.87
N LEU A 236 16.30 25.37 -8.99
CA LEU A 236 16.06 26.82 -8.98
C LEU A 236 14.57 27.03 -8.65
N TYR A 237 14.33 27.73 -7.54
CA TYR A 237 13.01 28.20 -7.11
C TYR A 237 12.47 29.28 -8.05
#